data_AF-A0ABD2GV35-F1
#
_entry.id   AF-A0ABD2GV35-F1
#
_cell.length_a   1.000
_cell.length_b   1.000
_cell.length_c   1.000
_cell.angle_alpha   90.00
_cell.angle_beta   90.00
_cell.angle_gamma   90.00
#
_symmetry.space_group_name_H-M   'P 1'
#
loop_
_entity.id
_entity.type
_entity.pdbx_description
1 polymer ?
#
loop_
_entity_poly.entity_id
_entity_poly.type
_entity_poly.pdbx_seq_one_letter_code
_entity_poly.pdbx_strand_id
1 'polypeptide(L)'
;MACLDPSVMYRDPDRCKRQIKCLVQRFLQDKQLTGGVSAGDVILQQFDAFLSLESRSEEFLSFQPMQKRLDIFLCDFLGKTYPELWAFCQKLLILSHGQASVERGFSVNKEVEACNMQQDTFVAQRLVCDYVTLHGGVTKVPLTRQLLNSVSSARSRYRIHLDQERRKKESEAQGRKRKAEEDHLEELKRRKKSILEVSEGLARDADRFAEEAEGKAGSKMAMLISKSNLLRRGFKEKLAELEIIEKEIVAKGAELRT
;
A
#
# COMPACT_ATOMS: atom_id res chain seq x y z
N MET A 1 17.91 22.06 -5.70
CA MET A 1 18.74 22.05 -6.92
C MET A 1 18.09 22.94 -7.96
N ALA A 2 18.67 24.11 -8.24
CA ALA A 2 18.02 25.12 -9.09
C ALA A 2 18.01 24.76 -10.59
N CYS A 3 18.90 23.87 -11.05
CA CYS A 3 19.01 23.50 -12.46
C CYS A 3 17.87 22.66 -13.02
N LEU A 4 17.03 22.08 -12.16
CA LEU A 4 15.82 21.33 -12.53
C LEU A 4 14.53 22.13 -12.32
N ASP A 5 14.63 23.40 -11.92
CA ASP A 5 13.46 24.27 -11.81
C ASP A 5 13.02 24.69 -13.23
N PRO A 6 11.79 24.37 -13.66
CA PRO A 6 11.31 24.66 -15.01
C PRO A 6 11.39 26.15 -15.36
N SER A 7 11.13 27.03 -14.39
CA SER A 7 11.19 28.48 -14.60
C SER A 7 12.63 28.97 -14.83
N VAL A 8 13.61 28.33 -14.19
CA VAL A 8 15.03 28.63 -14.34
C VAL A 8 15.57 28.02 -15.63
N MET A 9 15.13 26.81 -16.00
CA MET A 9 15.45 26.19 -17.30
C MET A 9 15.00 27.09 -18.46
N TYR A 10 13.82 27.72 -18.36
CA TYR A 10 13.34 28.67 -19.36
C TYR A 10 14.14 29.99 -19.37
N ARG A 11 14.40 30.59 -18.20
CA ARG A 11 14.98 31.94 -18.09
C ARG A 11 16.50 31.99 -18.25
N ASP A 12 17.21 30.99 -17.75
CA ASP A 12 18.69 30.95 -17.72
C ASP A 12 19.20 29.52 -17.96
N PRO A 13 19.08 29.03 -19.20
CA PRO A 13 19.51 27.67 -19.54
C PRO A 13 21.02 27.48 -19.37
N ASP A 14 21.84 28.52 -19.59
CA ASP A 14 23.29 28.43 -19.44
C ASP A 14 23.71 28.18 -17.99
N ARG A 15 23.01 28.79 -17.02
CA ARG A 15 23.18 28.46 -15.61
C ARG A 15 22.80 27.02 -15.31
N CYS A 16 21.70 26.53 -15.87
CA CYS A 16 21.30 25.13 -15.72
C CYS A 16 22.35 24.17 -16.31
N LYS A 17 22.90 24.47 -17.51
CA LYS A 17 23.97 23.70 -18.15
C LYS A 17 25.23 23.62 -17.29
N ARG A 18 25.68 24.75 -16.73
CA ARG A 18 26.84 24.77 -15.82
C ARG A 18 26.61 23.91 -14.58
N GLN A 19 25.43 24.02 -13.97
CA GLN A 19 25.09 23.27 -12.77
C GLN A 19 24.97 21.76 -13.03
N ILE A 20 24.31 21.35 -14.12
CA ILE A 20 24.22 19.92 -14.44
C ILE A 20 25.59 19.34 -14.79
N LYS A 21 26.45 20.11 -15.45
CA LYS A 21 27.84 19.70 -15.74
C LYS A 21 28.62 19.40 -14.47
N CYS A 22 28.52 20.26 -13.46
CA CYS A 22 29.13 20.00 -12.16
C CYS A 22 28.56 18.74 -11.49
N LEU A 23 27.25 18.52 -11.57
CA LEU A 23 26.61 17.34 -10.99
C LEU A 23 27.02 16.04 -11.68
N VAL A 24 27.04 16.02 -13.02
CA VAL A 24 27.50 14.86 -13.80
C VAL A 24 28.97 14.56 -13.50
N GLN A 25 29.83 15.58 -13.45
CA GLN A 25 31.24 15.41 -13.05
C GLN A 25 31.38 14.80 -11.66
N ARG A 26 30.54 15.22 -10.71
CA ARG A 26 30.56 14.65 -9.36
C ARG A 26 30.16 13.18 -9.34
N PHE A 27 29.09 12.82 -10.07
CA PHE A 27 28.66 11.44 -10.20
C PHE A 27 29.70 10.54 -10.90
N LEU A 28 30.48 11.09 -11.84
CA LEU A 28 31.61 10.40 -12.47
C LEU A 28 32.73 10.13 -11.46
N GLN A 29 33.10 11.13 -10.64
CA GLN A 29 34.12 10.98 -9.60
C GLN A 29 33.72 9.92 -8.56
N ASP A 30 32.44 9.91 -8.17
CA ASP A 30 31.89 8.99 -7.17
C ASP A 30 31.51 7.61 -7.76
N LYS A 31 31.84 7.36 -9.04
CA LYS A 31 31.57 6.11 -9.79
C LYS A 31 30.10 5.68 -9.79
N GLN A 32 29.18 6.64 -9.78
CA GLN A 32 27.72 6.40 -9.72
C GLN A 32 27.06 6.24 -11.12
N LEU A 33 27.84 6.37 -12.19
CA LEU A 33 27.42 6.18 -13.58
C LEU A 33 28.07 4.91 -14.15
N THR A 34 27.25 3.90 -14.45
CA THR A 34 27.68 2.59 -14.95
C THR A 34 28.41 2.65 -16.30
N GLY A 35 28.10 3.64 -17.15
CA GLY A 35 28.78 3.86 -18.44
C GLY A 35 29.96 4.84 -18.41
N GLY A 36 30.42 5.25 -17.22
CA GLY A 36 31.56 6.15 -17.07
C GLY A 36 31.41 7.46 -17.85
N VAL A 37 32.54 7.96 -18.39
CA VAL A 37 32.62 9.26 -19.08
C VAL A 37 31.67 9.34 -20.28
N SER A 38 31.55 8.26 -21.06
CA SER A 38 30.66 8.20 -22.23
C SER A 38 29.19 8.41 -21.85
N ALA A 39 28.72 7.82 -20.74
CA ALA A 39 27.35 8.07 -20.26
C ALA A 39 27.18 9.52 -19.75
N GLY A 40 28.21 10.09 -19.14
CA GLY A 40 28.21 11.50 -18.72
C GLY A 40 28.04 12.45 -19.90
N ASP A 41 28.77 12.21 -21.00
CA ASP A 41 28.69 13.04 -22.21
C ASP A 41 27.30 12.96 -22.87
N VAL A 42 26.70 11.77 -22.93
CA VAL A 42 25.33 11.57 -23.43
C VAL A 42 24.32 12.34 -22.59
N ILE A 43 24.41 12.30 -21.26
CA ILE A 43 23.52 13.06 -20.37
C ILE A 43 23.63 14.57 -20.64
N LEU A 44 24.85 15.09 -20.80
CA LEU A 44 25.07 16.51 -21.09
C LEU A 44 24.52 16.90 -22.46
N GLN A 45 24.72 16.06 -23.47
CA GLN A 45 24.20 16.28 -24.82
C GLN A 45 22.67 16.27 -24.83
N GLN A 46 22.04 15.32 -24.16
CA GLN A 46 20.58 15.26 -24.03
C GLN A 46 20.02 16.48 -23.30
N PHE A 47 20.70 16.93 -22.24
CA PHE A 47 20.27 18.13 -21.50
C PHE A 47 20.43 19.41 -22.32
N ASP A 48 21.47 19.50 -23.14
CA ASP A 48 21.69 20.63 -24.04
C ASP A 48 20.59 20.71 -25.12
N ALA A 49 20.23 19.57 -25.71
CA ALA A 49 19.13 19.44 -26.66
C ALA A 49 17.79 19.82 -26.00
N PHE A 50 17.52 19.25 -24.82
CA PHE A 50 16.32 19.52 -24.04
C PHE A 50 16.11 21.02 -23.72
N LEU A 51 17.20 21.69 -23.30
CA LEU A 51 17.13 23.12 -23.00
C LEU A 51 16.93 23.98 -24.25
N SER A 52 17.33 23.49 -25.41
CA SER A 52 17.25 24.23 -26.67
C SER A 52 15.88 24.12 -27.34
N LEU A 53 15.13 23.03 -27.10
CA LEU A 53 13.85 22.73 -27.75
C LEU A 53 12.68 22.78 -26.75
N GLU A 54 12.60 21.82 -25.83
CA GLU A 54 11.41 21.56 -25.00
C GLU A 54 11.26 22.56 -23.85
N SER A 55 12.38 23.02 -23.26
CA SER A 55 12.34 23.95 -22.13
C SER A 55 11.89 25.38 -22.49
N ARG A 56 11.70 25.67 -23.78
CA ARG A 56 11.25 26.97 -24.31
C ARG A 56 9.73 27.06 -24.43
N SER A 57 8.99 26.04 -24.02
CA SER A 57 7.54 26.09 -24.00
C SER A 57 7.02 26.95 -22.83
N GLU A 58 5.81 27.50 -23.00
CA GLU A 58 5.14 28.30 -21.98
C GLU A 58 4.88 27.52 -20.68
N GLU A 59 4.77 26.19 -20.79
CA GLU A 59 4.56 25.29 -19.66
C GLU A 59 5.71 25.35 -18.64
N PHE A 60 6.94 25.61 -19.08
CA PHE A 60 8.10 25.74 -18.19
C PHE A 60 8.10 27.06 -17.43
N LEU A 61 7.66 28.15 -18.06
CA LEU A 61 7.57 29.46 -17.42
C LEU A 61 6.39 29.56 -16.46
N SER A 62 5.27 28.91 -16.79
CA SER A 62 4.02 28.92 -16.01
C SER A 62 3.92 27.80 -14.97
N PHE A 63 4.96 26.96 -14.84
CA PHE A 63 4.97 25.84 -13.91
C PHE A 63 4.69 26.26 -12.46
N GLN A 64 3.69 25.61 -11.84
CA GLN A 64 3.34 25.83 -10.43
C GLN A 64 3.56 24.54 -9.61
N PRO A 65 4.54 24.52 -8.69
CA PRO A 65 4.85 23.34 -7.87
C PRO A 65 3.68 22.84 -7.00
N MET A 66 2.74 23.72 -6.67
CA MET A 66 1.56 23.39 -5.86
C MET A 66 0.45 22.71 -6.66
N GLN A 67 0.46 22.82 -7.99
CA GLN A 67 -0.56 22.23 -8.86
C GLN A 67 -0.10 20.90 -9.48
N LYS A 68 1.16 20.82 -9.93
CA LYS A 68 1.74 19.61 -10.52
C LYS A 68 3.10 19.35 -9.92
N ARG A 69 3.33 18.12 -9.46
CA ARG A 69 4.63 17.72 -8.93
C ARG A 69 5.70 17.80 -10.02
N LEU A 70 6.90 18.24 -9.63
CA LEU A 70 8.02 18.47 -10.55
C LEU A 70 8.47 17.20 -11.28
N ASP A 71 8.50 16.05 -10.59
CA ASP A 71 8.90 14.77 -11.17
C ASP A 71 7.92 14.30 -12.25
N ILE A 72 6.62 14.43 -12.00
CA ILE A 72 5.58 14.11 -12.99
C ILE A 72 5.70 15.05 -14.20
N PHE A 73 5.87 16.35 -13.95
CA PHE A 73 6.06 17.33 -15.01
C PHE A 73 7.27 17.02 -15.89
N LEU A 74 8.45 16.82 -15.30
CA LEU A 74 9.67 16.53 -16.05
C LEU A 74 9.61 15.18 -16.78
N CYS A 75 8.91 14.19 -16.23
CA CYS A 75 8.72 12.88 -16.87
C CYS A 75 8.03 13.01 -18.23
N ASP A 76 7.04 13.90 -18.35
CA ASP A 76 6.28 14.08 -19.60
C ASP A 76 7.17 14.54 -20.76
N PHE A 77 8.23 15.31 -20.47
CA PHE A 77 9.16 15.82 -21.49
C PHE A 77 10.43 14.97 -21.64
N LEU A 78 10.96 14.43 -20.54
CA LEU A 78 12.24 13.71 -20.53
C LEU A 78 12.07 12.21 -20.75
N GLY A 79 11.00 11.61 -20.24
CA GLY A 79 10.88 10.17 -20.07
C GLY A 79 10.87 9.35 -21.37
N LYS A 80 10.44 9.96 -22.49
CA LYS A 80 10.41 9.31 -23.81
C LYS A 80 11.59 9.72 -24.69
N THR A 81 11.93 11.00 -24.69
CA THR A 81 12.90 11.59 -25.65
C THR A 81 14.34 11.51 -25.16
N TYR A 82 14.56 11.52 -23.84
CA TYR A 82 15.88 11.64 -23.22
C TYR A 82 16.06 10.62 -22.07
N PRO A 83 16.16 9.32 -22.38
CA PRO A 83 16.08 8.26 -21.37
C PRO A 83 17.27 8.26 -20.39
N GLU A 84 18.49 8.53 -20.86
CA GLU A 84 19.69 8.59 -20.03
C GLU A 84 19.67 9.81 -19.09
N LEU A 85 19.24 10.96 -19.60
CA LEU A 85 19.02 12.16 -18.79
C LEU A 85 17.91 11.94 -17.76
N TRP A 86 16.81 11.30 -18.15
CA TRP A 86 15.72 11.00 -17.21
C TRP A 86 16.18 10.08 -16.09
N ALA A 87 16.91 9.00 -16.41
CA ALA A 87 17.48 8.10 -15.41
C ALA A 87 18.44 8.83 -14.45
N PHE A 88 19.21 9.80 -14.97
CA PHE A 88 20.06 10.67 -14.15
C PHE A 88 19.23 11.58 -13.23
N CYS A 89 18.20 12.25 -13.77
CA CYS A 89 17.27 13.09 -13.01
C CYS A 89 16.57 12.31 -11.91
N GLN A 90 16.14 11.07 -12.16
CA GLN A 90 15.54 10.21 -11.14
C GLN A 90 16.49 9.97 -9.95
N LYS A 91 17.74 9.58 -10.22
CA LYS A 91 18.76 9.44 -9.17
C LYS A 91 18.94 10.74 -8.40
N LEU A 92 19.01 11.86 -9.12
CA LEU A 92 19.23 13.18 -8.56
C LEU A 92 18.06 13.67 -7.67
N LEU A 93 16.82 13.36 -8.05
CA LEU A 93 15.60 13.68 -7.31
C LEU A 93 15.40 12.78 -6.07
N ILE A 94 16.00 11.60 -6.06
CA ILE A 94 15.99 10.66 -4.92
C ILE A 94 17.14 10.95 -3.94
N LEU A 95 18.22 11.60 -4.38
CA LEU A 95 19.28 12.02 -3.47
C LEU A 95 18.70 12.92 -2.38
N SER A 96 18.87 12.50 -1.13
CA SER A 96 18.44 13.27 0.02
C SER A 96 19.13 14.64 -0.03
N HIS A 97 18.36 15.67 -0.38
CA HIS A 97 18.77 17.03 -0.09
C HIS A 97 18.85 17.10 1.43
N GLY A 98 20.05 17.35 1.98
CA GLY A 98 20.28 17.52 3.41
C GLY A 98 19.12 18.29 4.02
N GLN A 99 18.36 17.60 4.87
CA GLN A 99 17.00 17.94 5.22
C GLN A 99 16.97 19.07 6.23
N ALA A 100 17.64 20.20 6.00
CA ALA A 100 17.67 21.30 6.97
C ALA A 100 16.26 21.86 7.30
N SER A 101 15.28 21.71 6.39
CA SER A 101 13.88 22.08 6.65
C SER A 101 13.08 20.99 7.36
N VAL A 102 13.33 19.71 7.08
CA VAL A 102 12.58 18.62 7.73
C VAL A 102 13.20 18.28 9.09
N GLU A 103 14.51 18.47 9.28
CA GLU A 103 15.16 18.48 10.61
C GLU A 103 14.69 19.65 11.48
N ARG A 104 14.45 20.83 10.90
CA ARG A 104 13.74 21.91 11.60
C ARG A 104 12.30 21.49 11.95
N GLY A 105 11.59 20.87 11.02
CA GLY A 105 10.27 20.28 11.25
C GLY A 105 10.28 19.27 12.40
N PHE A 106 11.26 18.36 12.45
CA PHE A 106 11.43 17.39 13.54
C PHE A 106 11.78 18.04 14.88
N SER A 107 12.62 19.09 14.89
CA SER A 107 12.95 19.82 16.12
C SER A 107 11.76 20.59 16.68
N VAL A 108 10.95 21.24 15.85
CA VAL A 108 9.73 21.93 16.30
C VAL A 108 8.61 20.92 16.62
N ASN A 109 8.59 19.77 15.94
CA ASN A 109 7.69 18.67 16.27
C ASN A 109 8.02 18.03 17.62
N LYS A 110 9.31 17.93 17.96
CA LYS A 110 9.78 17.44 19.26
C LYS A 110 9.32 18.32 20.43
N GLU A 111 9.10 19.61 20.21
CA GLU A 111 8.54 20.52 21.23
C GLU A 111 7.04 20.30 21.47
N VAL A 112 6.33 19.75 20.47
CA VAL A 112 4.88 19.46 20.51
C VAL A 112 4.60 17.98 20.82
N GLU A 113 5.62 17.13 20.70
CA GLU A 113 5.53 15.69 20.90
C GLU A 113 5.39 15.34 22.39
N ALA A 114 4.24 14.80 22.76
CA ALA A 114 4.02 14.11 24.03
C ALA A 114 3.78 12.62 23.78
N CYS A 115 4.15 11.76 24.74
CA CYS A 115 3.90 10.32 24.64
C CYS A 115 2.40 10.04 24.48
N ASN A 116 2.07 9.05 23.62
CA ASN A 116 0.70 8.55 23.41
C ASN A 116 -0.28 9.55 22.77
N MET A 117 0.20 10.43 21.87
CA MET A 117 -0.66 11.30 21.07
C MET A 117 -1.13 10.62 19.78
N GLN A 118 -2.41 10.80 19.46
CA GLN A 118 -2.95 10.45 18.14
C GLN A 118 -2.55 11.49 17.10
N GLN A 119 -2.46 11.07 15.83
CA GLN A 119 -2.06 11.93 14.71
C GLN A 119 -2.90 13.21 14.63
N ASP A 120 -4.22 13.11 14.81
CA ASP A 120 -5.11 14.27 14.76
C ASP A 120 -4.80 15.30 15.86
N THR A 121 -4.47 14.83 17.06
CA THR A 121 -4.07 15.70 18.18
C THR A 121 -2.76 16.40 17.86
N PHE A 122 -1.82 15.69 17.24
CA PHE A 122 -0.53 16.23 16.83
C PHE A 122 -0.68 17.33 15.77
N VAL A 123 -1.49 17.07 14.73
CA VAL A 123 -1.80 18.06 13.69
C VAL A 123 -2.52 19.27 14.29
N ALA A 124 -3.48 19.07 15.19
CA ALA A 124 -4.20 20.16 15.83
C ALA A 124 -3.29 21.05 16.68
N GLN A 125 -2.40 20.47 17.50
CA GLN A 125 -1.43 21.25 18.28
C GLN A 125 -0.45 22.00 17.37
N ARG A 126 0.01 21.37 16.29
CA ARG A 126 0.91 22.00 15.32
C ARG A 126 0.28 23.25 14.70
N LEU A 127 -0.98 23.15 14.26
CA LEU A 127 -1.73 24.26 13.70
C LEU A 127 -1.85 25.43 14.69
N VAL A 128 -2.05 25.14 15.98
CA VAL A 128 -2.08 26.16 17.04
C VAL A 128 -0.72 26.84 17.18
N CYS A 129 0.36 26.07 17.28
CA CYS A 129 1.72 26.60 17.40
C CYS A 129 2.12 27.46 16.20
N ASP A 130 1.82 27.00 14.98
CA ASP A 130 2.12 27.74 13.75
C ASP A 130 1.33 29.06 13.70
N TYR A 131 0.05 29.04 14.10
CA TYR A 131 -0.80 30.24 14.14
C TYR A 131 -0.33 31.26 15.19
N VAL A 132 0.11 30.79 16.37
CA VAL A 132 0.69 31.64 17.41
C VAL A 132 2.01 32.26 16.95
N THR A 133 2.84 31.47 16.28
CA THR A 133 4.14 31.92 15.74
C THR A 133 3.96 32.97 14.65
N LEU A 134 2.99 32.77 13.75
CA LEU A 134 2.65 33.72 12.68
C LEU A 134 2.30 35.11 13.25
N HIS A 135 1.61 35.16 14.39
CA HIS A 135 1.22 36.43 15.04
C HIS A 135 2.30 36.98 15.98
N GLY A 136 3.45 36.32 16.09
CA GLY A 136 4.59 36.79 16.89
C GLY A 136 4.38 36.66 18.40
N GLY A 137 3.59 35.67 18.83
CA GLY A 137 3.38 35.31 20.23
C GLY A 137 1.92 35.24 20.65
N VAL A 138 1.66 34.56 21.78
CA VAL A 138 0.31 34.23 22.27
C VAL A 138 -0.54 35.48 22.56
N THR A 139 0.10 36.58 23.00
CA THR A 139 -0.58 37.83 23.35
C THR A 139 -1.02 38.66 22.14
N LYS A 140 -0.50 38.36 20.95
CA LYS A 140 -0.78 39.09 19.71
C LYS A 140 -1.81 38.39 18.82
N VAL A 141 -2.30 37.22 19.24
CA VAL A 141 -3.30 36.47 18.49
C VAL A 141 -4.67 37.15 18.63
N PRO A 142 -5.33 37.53 17.53
CA PRO A 142 -6.62 38.22 17.58
C PRO A 142 -7.73 37.27 18.06
N LEU A 143 -8.44 37.67 19.11
CA LEU A 143 -9.62 36.96 19.62
C LEU A 143 -10.86 37.31 18.79
N THR A 144 -11.01 36.63 17.65
CA THR A 144 -12.17 36.82 16.77
C THR A 144 -13.43 36.19 17.36
N ARG A 145 -14.60 36.76 17.03
CA ARG A 145 -15.91 36.20 17.45
C ARG A 145 -16.12 34.76 16.96
N GLN A 146 -15.56 34.41 15.80
CA GLN A 146 -15.58 33.05 15.26
C GLN A 146 -14.78 32.08 16.14
N LEU A 147 -13.60 32.48 16.61
CA LEU A 147 -12.78 31.68 17.51
C LEU A 147 -13.52 31.42 18.84
N LEU A 148 -14.12 32.47 19.42
CA LEU A 148 -14.91 32.36 20.65
C LEU A 148 -16.11 31.41 20.50
N ASN A 149 -16.84 31.52 19.39
CA ASN A 149 -17.97 30.62 19.08
C ASN A 149 -17.50 29.17 18.83
N SER A 150 -16.33 28.99 18.24
CA SER A 150 -15.75 27.65 18.03
C SER A 150 -15.36 27.02 19.36
N VAL A 151 -14.75 27.77 20.28
CA VAL A 151 -14.36 27.28 21.60
C VAL A 151 -15.58 26.95 22.46
N SER A 152 -16.64 27.76 22.43
CA SER A 152 -17.86 27.50 23.22
C SER A 152 -18.54 26.17 22.84
N SER A 153 -18.42 25.76 21.58
CA SER A 153 -18.97 24.51 21.06
C SER A 153 -18.00 23.32 21.09
N ALA A 154 -16.73 23.52 21.51
CA ALA A 154 -15.69 22.50 21.50
C ALA A 154 -16.03 21.28 22.38
N ARG A 155 -16.58 21.51 23.58
CA ARG A 155 -16.99 20.43 24.48
C ARG A 155 -18.09 19.56 23.86
N SER A 156 -19.04 20.16 23.15
CA SER A 156 -20.09 19.42 22.47
C SER A 156 -19.54 18.57 21.32
N ARG A 157 -18.64 19.13 20.50
CA ARG A 157 -17.96 18.40 19.42
C ARG A 157 -17.16 17.21 19.96
N TYR A 158 -16.44 17.41 21.07
CA TYR A 158 -15.68 16.33 21.71
C TYR A 158 -16.57 15.18 22.19
N ARG A 159 -17.73 15.48 22.80
CA ARG A 159 -18.70 14.45 23.19
C ARG A 159 -19.22 13.65 21.99
N ILE A 160 -19.60 14.35 20.92
CA ILE A 160 -20.06 13.70 19.68
C ILE A 160 -18.96 12.79 19.12
N HIS A 161 -17.71 13.25 19.09
CA HIS A 161 -16.57 12.46 18.65
C HIS A 161 -16.39 11.19 19.50
N LEU A 162 -16.47 11.29 20.83
CA LEU A 162 -16.38 10.12 21.72
C LEU A 162 -17.50 9.11 21.46
N ASP A 163 -18.73 9.58 21.24
CA ASP A 163 -19.86 8.69 20.94
C ASP A 163 -19.70 8.02 19.56
N GLN A 164 -19.19 8.75 18.56
CA GLN A 164 -18.86 8.19 17.26
C GLN A 164 -17.76 7.12 17.34
N GLU A 165 -16.69 7.38 18.09
CA GLU A 165 -15.60 6.42 18.27
C GLU A 165 -16.05 5.16 19.00
N ARG A 166 -16.95 5.28 19.99
CA ARG A 166 -17.58 4.11 20.63
C ARG A 166 -18.38 3.28 19.63
N ARG A 167 -19.26 3.93 18.86
CA ARG A 167 -20.09 3.26 17.83
C ARG A 167 -19.26 2.60 16.74
N LYS A 168 -18.17 3.24 16.29
CA LYS A 168 -17.25 2.64 15.32
C LYS A 168 -16.61 1.37 15.90
N LYS A 169 -16.09 1.41 17.12
CA LYS A 169 -15.49 0.24 17.77
C LYS A 169 -16.49 -0.90 17.96
N GLU A 170 -17.73 -0.59 18.34
CA GLU A 170 -18.81 -1.57 18.46
C GLU A 170 -19.14 -2.20 17.11
N SER A 171 -19.31 -1.38 16.06
CA SER A 171 -19.57 -1.84 14.69
C SER A 171 -18.42 -2.67 14.13
N GLU A 172 -17.17 -2.29 14.37
CA GLU A 172 -15.99 -3.05 13.96
C GLU A 172 -15.89 -4.38 14.70
N ALA A 173 -16.16 -4.40 16.00
CA ALA A 173 -16.17 -5.63 16.79
C ALA A 173 -17.26 -6.59 16.30
N GLN A 174 -18.46 -6.08 16.01
CA GLN A 174 -19.55 -6.87 15.45
C GLN A 174 -19.21 -7.37 14.04
N GLY A 175 -18.62 -6.51 13.19
CA GLY A 175 -18.16 -6.89 11.86
C GLY A 175 -17.08 -7.97 11.89
N ARG A 176 -16.13 -7.90 12.83
CA ARG A 176 -15.10 -8.94 13.02
C ARG A 176 -15.69 -10.27 13.46
N LYS A 177 -16.66 -10.26 14.38
CA LYS A 177 -17.36 -11.48 14.83
C LYS A 177 -18.10 -12.14 13.66
N ARG A 178 -18.89 -11.35 12.93
CA ARG A 178 -19.62 -11.83 11.76
C ARG A 178 -18.68 -12.39 10.69
N LYS A 179 -17.59 -11.68 10.38
CA LYS A 179 -16.59 -12.15 9.42
C LYS A 179 -15.96 -13.48 9.86
N ALA A 180 -15.60 -13.62 11.13
CA ALA A 180 -15.05 -14.87 11.66
C ALA A 180 -16.03 -16.04 11.54
N GLU A 181 -17.32 -15.79 11.76
CA GLU A 181 -18.38 -16.79 11.58
C GLU A 181 -18.60 -17.16 10.10
N GLU A 182 -18.53 -16.17 9.19
CA GLU A 182 -18.58 -16.38 7.74
C GLU A 182 -17.37 -17.20 7.23
N ASP A 183 -16.15 -16.87 7.69
CA ASP A 183 -14.92 -17.61 7.36
C ASP A 183 -14.99 -19.06 7.87
N HIS A 184 -15.53 -19.28 9.08
CA HIS A 184 -15.74 -20.62 9.63
C HIS A 184 -16.75 -21.43 8.80
N LEU A 185 -17.84 -20.81 8.34
CA LEU A 185 -18.81 -21.46 7.47
C LEU A 185 -18.19 -21.83 6.12
N GLU A 186 -17.34 -20.99 5.55
CA GLU A 186 -16.63 -21.28 4.31
C GLU A 186 -15.67 -22.48 4.48
N GLU A 187 -14.94 -22.55 5.59
CA GLU A 187 -14.06 -23.68 5.89
C GLU A 187 -14.84 -24.99 6.03
N LEU A 188 -16.00 -24.99 6.70
CA LEU A 188 -16.87 -26.17 6.77
C LEU A 188 -17.34 -26.62 5.37
N LYS A 189 -17.71 -25.68 4.49
CA LYS A 189 -18.09 -26.00 3.10
C LYS A 189 -16.92 -26.58 2.30
N ARG A 190 -15.70 -26.07 2.49
CA ARG A 190 -14.49 -26.59 1.86
C ARG A 190 -14.21 -28.02 2.34
N ARG A 191 -14.29 -28.26 3.65
CA ARG A 191 -14.12 -29.59 4.25
C ARG A 191 -15.16 -30.59 3.74
N LYS A 192 -16.42 -30.17 3.61
CA LYS A 192 -17.49 -30.98 2.98
C LYS A 192 -17.09 -31.43 1.57
N LYS A 193 -16.64 -30.49 0.73
CA LYS A 193 -16.22 -30.80 -0.65
C LYS A 193 -15.06 -31.81 -0.69
N SER A 194 -14.06 -31.64 0.16
CA SER A 194 -12.93 -32.57 0.24
C SER A 194 -13.35 -33.98 0.69
N ILE A 195 -14.24 -34.10 1.67
CA ILE A 195 -14.74 -35.40 2.13
C ILE A 195 -15.58 -36.09 1.05
N LEU A 196 -16.39 -35.33 0.30
CA LEU A 196 -17.12 -35.84 -0.86
C LEU A 196 -16.16 -36.44 -1.90
N GLU A 197 -15.15 -35.70 -2.33
CA GLU A 197 -14.15 -36.16 -3.31
C GLU A 197 -13.41 -37.42 -2.83
N VAL A 198 -13.03 -37.48 -1.55
CA VAL A 198 -12.39 -38.66 -0.95
C VAL A 198 -13.36 -39.85 -0.93
N SER A 199 -14.63 -39.63 -0.56
CA SER A 199 -15.64 -40.70 -0.53
C SER A 199 -15.87 -41.30 -1.92
N GLU A 200 -15.99 -40.46 -2.96
CA GLU A 200 -16.11 -40.90 -4.35
C GLU A 200 -14.86 -41.64 -4.83
N GLY A 201 -13.66 -41.22 -4.38
CA GLY A 201 -12.42 -41.95 -4.63
C GLY A 201 -12.42 -43.35 -4.01
N LEU A 202 -12.76 -43.46 -2.73
CA LEU A 202 -12.84 -44.73 -2.00
C LEU A 202 -13.86 -45.70 -2.62
N ALA A 203 -15.01 -45.19 -3.06
CA ALA A 203 -16.03 -45.99 -3.74
C ALA A 203 -15.51 -46.53 -5.08
N ARG A 204 -14.94 -45.67 -5.93
CA ARG A 204 -14.35 -46.07 -7.22
C ARG A 204 -13.23 -47.09 -7.06
N ASP A 205 -12.35 -46.90 -6.08
CA ASP A 205 -11.24 -47.83 -5.81
C ASP A 205 -11.75 -49.17 -5.26
N ALA A 206 -12.80 -49.15 -4.43
CA ALA A 206 -13.43 -50.35 -3.92
C ALA A 206 -14.07 -51.19 -5.03
N ASP A 207 -14.77 -50.54 -5.96
CA ASP A 207 -15.43 -51.22 -7.07
C ASP A 207 -14.40 -51.76 -8.07
N ARG A 208 -13.34 -51.00 -8.37
CA ARG A 208 -12.21 -51.49 -9.15
C ARG A 208 -11.59 -52.76 -8.57
N PHE A 209 -11.33 -52.79 -7.25
CA PHE A 209 -10.77 -53.99 -6.62
C PHE A 209 -11.76 -55.16 -6.56
N ALA A 210 -13.08 -54.90 -6.55
CA ALA A 210 -14.09 -55.94 -6.64
C ALA A 210 -14.13 -56.56 -8.04
N GLU A 211 -14.15 -55.73 -9.09
CA GLU A 211 -14.09 -56.18 -10.49
C GLU A 211 -12.81 -56.96 -10.79
N GLU A 212 -11.65 -56.45 -10.32
CA GLU A 212 -10.37 -57.16 -10.48
C GLU A 212 -10.35 -58.53 -9.80
N ALA A 213 -11.12 -58.71 -8.72
CA ALA A 213 -11.21 -59.97 -8.00
C ALA A 213 -11.99 -61.04 -8.79
N GLU A 214 -12.99 -60.66 -9.58
CA GLU A 214 -13.79 -61.59 -10.39
C GLU A 214 -12.94 -62.37 -11.41
N GLY A 215 -11.87 -61.75 -11.92
CA GLY A 215 -10.92 -62.35 -12.85
C GLY A 215 -9.76 -63.12 -12.21
N LYS A 216 -9.75 -63.32 -10.88
CA LYS A 216 -8.67 -64.00 -10.14
C LYS A 216 -9.23 -65.15 -9.30
N ALA A 217 -8.38 -66.12 -8.96
CA ALA A 217 -8.75 -67.27 -8.12
C ALA A 217 -7.82 -67.41 -6.91
N GLY A 218 -8.30 -68.10 -5.88
CA GLY A 218 -7.52 -68.46 -4.69
C GLY A 218 -7.11 -67.25 -3.82
N SER A 219 -5.88 -67.26 -3.30
CA SER A 219 -5.39 -66.26 -2.34
C SER A 219 -5.44 -64.81 -2.89
N LYS A 220 -5.21 -64.64 -4.20
CA LYS A 220 -5.18 -63.32 -4.84
C LYS A 220 -6.57 -62.68 -4.92
N MET A 221 -7.61 -63.48 -5.14
CA MET A 221 -9.01 -63.04 -5.08
C MET A 221 -9.37 -62.59 -3.66
N ALA A 222 -9.06 -63.41 -2.64
CA ALA A 222 -9.35 -63.10 -1.25
C ALA A 222 -8.68 -61.80 -0.78
N MET A 223 -7.44 -61.54 -1.23
CA MET A 223 -6.72 -60.30 -0.94
C MET A 223 -7.41 -59.06 -1.52
N LEU A 224 -7.86 -59.13 -2.78
CA LEU A 224 -8.53 -58.03 -3.48
C LEU A 224 -9.90 -57.72 -2.86
N ILE A 225 -10.68 -58.75 -2.51
CA ILE A 225 -11.94 -58.59 -1.77
C ILE A 225 -11.72 -57.96 -0.39
N SER A 226 -10.67 -58.36 0.33
CA SER A 226 -10.33 -57.77 1.62
C SER A 226 -9.99 -56.27 1.49
N LYS A 227 -9.22 -55.89 0.46
CA LYS A 227 -8.94 -54.48 0.14
C LYS A 227 -10.20 -53.70 -0.23
N SER A 228 -11.06 -54.26 -1.09
CA SER A 228 -12.34 -53.65 -1.45
C SER A 228 -13.22 -53.41 -0.21
N ASN A 229 -13.34 -54.40 0.68
CA ASN A 229 -14.11 -54.28 1.92
C ASN A 229 -13.53 -53.25 2.90
N LEU A 230 -12.20 -53.10 2.97
CA LEU A 230 -11.54 -52.04 3.74
C LEU A 230 -11.92 -50.65 3.22
N LEU A 231 -11.87 -50.45 1.90
CA LEU A 231 -12.23 -49.17 1.28
C LEU A 231 -13.73 -48.87 1.43
N ARG A 232 -14.60 -49.88 1.34
CA ARG A 232 -16.05 -49.73 1.61
C ARG A 232 -16.34 -49.34 3.06
N ARG A 233 -15.55 -49.82 4.02
CA ARG A 233 -15.65 -49.36 5.42
C ARG A 233 -15.23 -47.90 5.55
N GLY A 234 -14.09 -47.53 4.97
CA GLY A 234 -13.64 -46.13 4.95
C GLY A 234 -14.64 -45.19 4.27
N PHE A 235 -15.29 -45.63 3.18
CA PHE A 235 -16.35 -44.88 2.53
C PHE A 235 -17.54 -44.61 3.46
N LYS A 236 -18.02 -45.63 4.18
CA LYS A 236 -19.11 -45.49 5.16
C LYS A 236 -18.74 -44.53 6.30
N GLU A 237 -17.50 -44.60 6.78
CA GLU A 237 -16.99 -43.66 7.78
C GLU A 237 -17.01 -42.22 7.25
N LYS A 238 -16.58 -42.00 6.00
CA LYS A 238 -16.62 -40.67 5.37
C LYS A 238 -18.02 -40.15 5.11
N LEU A 239 -18.99 -41.00 4.79
CA LEU A 239 -20.40 -40.60 4.72
C LEU A 239 -20.96 -40.17 6.08
N ALA A 240 -20.60 -40.87 7.16
CA ALA A 240 -21.01 -40.48 8.52
C ALA A 240 -20.40 -39.14 8.94
N GLU A 241 -19.11 -38.90 8.63
CA GLU A 241 -18.46 -37.60 8.84
C GLU A 241 -19.15 -36.48 8.04
N LEU A 242 -19.57 -36.77 6.81
CA LEU A 242 -20.24 -35.81 5.94
C LEU A 242 -21.60 -35.37 6.52
N GLU A 243 -22.40 -36.32 7.03
CA GLU A 243 -23.70 -36.03 7.63
C GLU A 243 -23.57 -35.11 8.85
N ILE A 244 -22.50 -35.26 9.64
CA ILE A 244 -22.20 -34.39 10.79
C ILE A 244 -21.88 -32.97 10.30
N ILE A 245 -21.01 -32.84 9.30
CA ILE A 245 -20.61 -31.54 8.75
C ILE A 245 -21.79 -30.84 8.07
N GLU A 246 -22.69 -31.56 7.40
CA GLU A 246 -23.90 -30.97 6.82
C GLU A 246 -24.83 -30.40 7.89
N LYS A 247 -25.01 -31.10 9.01
CA LYS A 247 -25.78 -30.58 10.15
C LYS A 247 -25.13 -29.33 10.74
N GLU A 248 -23.81 -29.30 10.87
CA GLU A 248 -23.05 -28.13 11.34
C GLU A 248 -23.17 -26.93 10.38
N ILE A 249 -23.09 -27.16 9.07
CA ILE A 249 -23.26 -26.10 8.04
C ILE A 249 -24.67 -25.51 8.10
N VAL A 250 -25.70 -26.35 8.26
CA VAL A 250 -27.10 -25.89 8.35
C VAL A 250 -27.31 -25.09 9.63
N ALA A 251 -26.80 -25.58 10.77
CA ALA A 251 -26.90 -24.87 12.05
C ALA A 251 -26.19 -23.51 12.00
N LYS A 252 -24.93 -23.47 11.57
CA LYS A 252 -24.16 -22.22 11.44
C LYS A 252 -24.75 -21.28 10.39
N GLY A 253 -25.27 -21.82 9.30
CA GLY A 253 -25.95 -21.05 8.26
C GLY A 253 -27.29 -20.46 8.70
N ALA A 254 -27.93 -21.01 9.74
CA ALA A 254 -29.12 -20.44 10.37
C ALA A 254 -28.73 -19.34 11.37
N GLU A 255 -27.71 -19.56 12.19
CA GLU A 255 -27.17 -18.57 13.14
C GLU A 255 -26.73 -17.26 12.46
N LEU A 256 -26.15 -17.34 11.26
CA LEU A 256 -25.74 -16.16 10.48
C LEU A 256 -26.89 -15.38 9.82
N ARG A 257 -28.11 -15.95 9.78
CA ARG A 257 -29.31 -15.29 9.18
C ARG A 257 -30.17 -14.58 10.22
N THR A 258 -30.03 -14.94 11.49
CA THR A 258 -30.65 -14.28 12.65
C THR A 258 -29.85 -13.08 13.12
#